data_AF-A0A4Y3RJJ8-F1
#
_entry.id   AF-A0A4Y3RJJ8-F1
#
_cell.length_a   1.000
_cell.length_b   1.000
_cell.length_c   1.000
_cell.angle_alpha   90.00
_cell.angle_beta   90.00
_cell.angle_gamma   90.00
#
_symmetry.space_group_name_H-M   'P 1'
#
loop_
_entity.id
_entity.type
_entity.pdbx_description
1 polymer ?
#
loop_
_entity_poly.entity_id
_entity_poly.type
_entity_poly.pdbx_seq_one_letter_code
_entity_poly.pdbx_strand_id
1 'polypeptide(L)'
;MTTAAATHLTAARPTRAFRGLKALALGLTALALGIAGTTAPATAAPLILTGSSFTGDERAELVAKEGDSFRIWKNTKGQDRSWPWGESTVHGSGWGGVDPRTVYFADLDGEGHKDLVQLSGDSFRAWYHNGASFGSNPWTGDFRTGGGWSGHDPSAIWFADIDGDRKADLIQRSGDVLRYFRNLGDGKSWAAPVTVGYGYGGHNPRAIWFADLNGDQRAERIERFGDQFMVAPNTTGGGGGWPYGTVYFTGAGWSGHDPSAIWFADITGDNRADLVHKSGDALKYFPNNGSGSGHTSWAAGVGAGSGWSAVDPKGIYFA
;
A
#
# COMPACT_ATOMS: atom_id res chain seq x y z
N MET A 1 34.37 -34.00 -34.87
CA MET A 1 33.99 -32.81 -34.09
C MET A 1 32.55 -33.00 -33.64
N THR A 2 32.35 -33.42 -32.40
CA THR A 2 31.05 -33.68 -31.77
C THR A 2 30.62 -32.44 -31.00
N THR A 3 29.60 -31.74 -31.47
CA THR A 3 28.95 -30.65 -30.72
C THR A 3 27.74 -31.22 -29.96
N ALA A 4 27.85 -31.26 -28.64
CA ALA A 4 26.75 -31.58 -27.74
C ALA A 4 25.84 -30.34 -27.61
N ALA A 5 24.57 -30.50 -27.97
CA ALA A 5 23.52 -29.53 -27.67
C ALA A 5 23.09 -29.74 -26.21
N ALA A 6 23.41 -28.78 -25.34
CA ALA A 6 22.88 -28.75 -23.98
C ALA A 6 21.41 -28.30 -24.02
N THR A 7 20.50 -29.24 -23.84
CA THR A 7 19.09 -28.97 -23.54
C THR A 7 18.99 -28.32 -22.16
N HIS A 8 18.76 -27.01 -22.13
CA HIS A 8 18.33 -26.29 -20.93
C HIS A 8 16.89 -26.72 -20.61
N LEU A 9 16.73 -27.72 -19.74
CA LEU A 9 15.46 -27.94 -19.05
C LEU A 9 15.27 -26.80 -18.04
N THR A 10 14.51 -25.78 -18.42
CA THR A 10 13.93 -24.84 -17.46
C THR A 10 12.89 -25.59 -16.64
N ALA A 11 13.25 -26.06 -15.46
CA ALA A 11 12.29 -26.53 -14.48
C ALA A 11 11.33 -25.37 -14.17
N ALA A 12 10.05 -25.55 -14.49
CA ALA A 12 8.99 -24.65 -14.06
C ALA A 12 9.02 -24.59 -12.53
N ARG A 13 9.34 -23.41 -11.98
CA ARG A 13 9.36 -23.19 -10.53
C ARG A 13 7.92 -23.27 -10.01
N PRO A 14 7.67 -23.97 -8.89
CA PRO A 14 6.32 -24.09 -8.35
C PRO A 14 5.81 -22.72 -7.88
N THR A 15 4.75 -22.21 -8.51
CA THR A 15 4.03 -21.01 -8.10
C THR A 15 3.19 -21.33 -6.87
N ARG A 16 3.33 -20.55 -5.78
CA ARG A 16 2.44 -20.63 -4.62
C ARG A 16 1.04 -20.14 -5.03
N ALA A 17 0.02 -20.96 -4.78
CA ALA A 17 -1.37 -20.62 -5.06
C ALA A 17 -2.02 -19.95 -3.85
N PHE A 18 -2.77 -18.88 -4.09
CA PHE A 18 -3.74 -18.31 -3.18
C PHE A 18 -4.89 -19.32 -3.02
N ARG A 19 -4.73 -20.27 -2.09
CA ARG A 19 -5.81 -21.10 -1.58
C ARG A 19 -5.76 -20.99 -0.07
N GLY A 20 -6.88 -20.61 0.55
CA GLY A 20 -7.08 -20.63 2.00
C GLY A 20 -6.96 -22.03 2.57
N LEU A 21 -5.75 -22.60 2.59
CA LEU A 21 -5.45 -23.94 3.05
C LEU A 21 -5.02 -23.90 4.52
N LYS A 22 -5.73 -24.73 5.28
CA LYS A 22 -5.49 -25.04 6.69
C LYS A 22 -4.06 -25.56 6.92
N ALA A 23 -3.47 -25.06 8.02
CA ALA A 23 -2.30 -25.50 8.79
C ALA A 23 -1.40 -26.65 8.28
N LEU A 24 -0.09 -26.44 8.39
CA LEU A 24 0.80 -27.44 9.00
C LEU A 24 1.97 -26.72 9.70
N ALA A 25 2.01 -26.83 11.03
CA ALA A 25 3.17 -26.48 11.84
C ALA A 25 4.24 -27.56 11.70
N LEU A 26 5.50 -27.16 11.53
CA LEU A 26 6.66 -28.01 11.78
C LEU A 26 7.71 -27.19 12.52
N GLY A 27 7.97 -27.61 13.76
CA GLY A 27 8.94 -26.99 14.64
C GLY A 27 10.36 -27.18 14.11
N LEU A 28 11.19 -26.16 14.32
CA LEU A 28 12.64 -26.28 14.21
C LEU A 28 13.27 -25.79 15.50
N THR A 29 13.89 -26.71 16.22
CA THR A 29 14.71 -26.49 17.40
C THR A 29 15.99 -25.77 16.97
N ALA A 30 16.21 -24.53 17.44
CA ALA A 30 17.48 -23.84 17.24
C ALA A 30 18.48 -24.25 18.33
N LEU A 31 19.62 -24.78 17.89
CA LEU A 31 20.79 -25.11 18.71
C LEU A 31 21.51 -23.81 19.09
N ALA A 32 21.57 -23.47 20.38
CA ALA A 32 22.34 -22.34 20.87
C ALA A 32 23.84 -22.69 20.88
N LEU A 33 24.65 -21.95 20.13
CA LEU A 33 26.10 -21.93 20.33
C LEU A 33 26.50 -20.53 20.82
N GLY A 34 26.90 -20.49 22.09
CA GLY A 34 27.34 -19.28 22.75
C GLY A 34 28.71 -18.83 22.26
N ILE A 35 28.87 -17.52 22.08
CA ILE A 35 30.16 -16.86 22.09
C ILE A 35 29.98 -15.58 22.92
N ALA A 36 30.61 -15.57 24.10
CA ALA A 36 30.67 -14.39 24.94
C ALA A 36 31.71 -13.40 24.38
N GLY A 37 31.32 -12.15 24.21
CA GLY A 37 32.19 -11.05 23.81
C GLY A 37 31.55 -9.72 24.14
N THR A 38 32.00 -9.11 25.22
CA THR A 38 31.56 -7.81 25.74
C THR A 38 32.07 -6.66 24.86
N THR A 39 31.20 -5.72 24.45
CA THR A 39 31.50 -4.27 24.36
C THR A 39 30.25 -3.46 24.02
N ALA A 40 29.85 -2.57 24.94
CA ALA A 40 29.01 -1.36 24.83
C ALA A 40 27.64 -1.42 24.11
N PRO A 41 26.57 -0.80 24.67
CA PRO A 41 25.32 -0.65 23.92
C PRO A 41 25.62 0.26 22.73
N ALA A 42 25.49 -0.27 21.52
CA ALA A 42 25.31 0.57 20.35
C ALA A 42 24.01 1.36 20.61
N THR A 43 24.14 2.64 20.96
CA THR A 43 23.03 3.57 20.78
C THR A 43 22.80 3.62 19.27
N ALA A 44 21.91 2.75 18.80
CA ALA A 44 21.40 2.81 17.45
C ALA A 44 20.92 4.25 17.26
N ALA A 45 21.45 4.94 16.25
CA ALA A 45 20.78 6.13 15.74
C ALA A 45 19.31 5.74 15.51
N PRO A 46 18.34 6.60 15.87
CA PRO A 46 16.94 6.28 15.59
C PRO A 46 16.84 5.92 14.11
N LEU A 47 16.29 4.74 13.80
CA LEU A 47 15.92 4.45 12.41
C LEU A 47 14.96 5.57 12.01
N ILE A 48 15.37 6.40 11.07
CA ILE A 48 14.48 7.36 10.45
C ILE A 48 13.66 6.53 9.47
N LEU A 49 12.47 6.12 9.91
CA LEU A 49 11.51 5.46 9.03
C LEU A 49 10.96 6.51 8.05
N THR A 50 11.18 6.30 6.76
CA THR A 50 10.80 7.19 5.65
C THR A 50 9.48 6.81 4.98
N GLY A 51 8.94 5.63 5.30
CA GLY A 51 7.64 5.17 4.89
C GLY A 51 6.90 4.48 6.03
N SER A 52 5.64 4.12 5.81
CA SER A 52 4.85 3.35 6.77
C SER A 52 4.40 2.01 6.20
N SER A 53 4.37 1.00 7.05
CA SER A 53 4.01 -0.38 6.74
C SER A 53 3.27 -1.02 7.91
N PHE A 54 2.58 -2.13 7.75
CA PHE A 54 2.02 -2.83 8.90
C PHE A 54 3.12 -3.21 9.91
N THR A 55 4.26 -3.73 9.44
CA THR A 55 5.35 -4.18 10.31
C THR A 55 6.35 -3.09 10.73
N GLY A 56 6.22 -1.87 10.21
CA GLY A 56 7.16 -0.76 10.47
C GLY A 56 8.52 -0.96 9.82
N ASP A 57 8.61 -1.76 8.75
CA ASP A 57 9.85 -2.05 8.01
C ASP A 57 9.92 -1.42 6.61
N GLU A 58 8.98 -0.50 6.35
CA GLU A 58 8.74 0.29 5.13
C GLU A 58 8.27 -0.50 3.92
N ARG A 59 8.11 -1.82 4.04
CA ARG A 59 7.60 -2.65 2.95
C ARG A 59 6.13 -2.91 3.15
N ALA A 60 5.35 -2.72 2.11
CA ALA A 60 3.92 -2.95 2.19
C ALA A 60 3.62 -4.45 2.33
N GLU A 61 2.92 -4.79 3.40
CA GLU A 61 2.30 -6.07 3.62
C GLU A 61 1.13 -6.25 2.67
N LEU A 62 0.88 -7.48 2.23
CA LEU A 62 -0.36 -7.82 1.53
C LEU A 62 -1.45 -8.05 2.57
N VAL A 63 -2.60 -7.39 2.42
CA VAL A 63 -3.76 -7.54 3.29
C VAL A 63 -4.97 -7.99 2.48
N ALA A 64 -5.69 -8.99 2.97
CA ALA A 64 -6.98 -9.39 2.44
C ALA A 64 -8.04 -9.37 3.54
N LYS A 65 -9.17 -8.71 3.27
CA LYS A 65 -10.34 -8.80 4.15
C LYS A 65 -11.04 -10.15 3.94
N GLU A 66 -11.01 -11.00 4.96
CA GLU A 66 -11.60 -12.34 4.95
C GLU A 66 -12.75 -12.41 5.96
N GLY A 67 -13.98 -12.21 5.47
CA GLY A 67 -15.18 -12.27 6.29
C GLY A 67 -15.14 -11.27 7.44
N ASP A 68 -14.89 -11.79 8.64
CA ASP A 68 -14.88 -11.05 9.92
C ASP A 68 -13.51 -10.48 10.32
N SER A 69 -12.47 -10.71 9.51
CA SER A 69 -11.08 -10.41 9.89
C SER A 69 -10.23 -9.94 8.70
N PHE A 70 -8.98 -9.58 8.96
CA PHE A 70 -7.96 -9.34 7.94
C PHE A 70 -6.89 -10.41 8.00
N ARG A 71 -6.60 -11.05 6.87
CA ARG A 71 -5.40 -11.85 6.71
C ARG A 71 -4.28 -10.97 6.16
N ILE A 72 -3.14 -10.97 6.82
CA ILE A 72 -1.98 -10.15 6.48
C ILE A 72 -0.81 -11.09 6.20
N TRP A 73 -0.15 -10.94 5.05
CA TRP A 73 1.08 -11.65 4.71
C TRP A 73 2.26 -10.69 4.82
N LYS A 74 3.23 -11.06 5.66
CA LYS A 74 4.43 -10.25 5.89
C LYS A 74 5.23 -10.05 4.61
N ASN A 75 5.65 -8.84 4.26
CA ASN A 75 6.60 -8.66 3.17
C ASN A 75 8.00 -9.10 3.60
N THR A 76 8.58 -10.04 2.87
CA THR A 76 9.90 -10.63 3.17
C THR A 76 11.01 -10.09 2.28
N LYS A 77 10.82 -8.88 1.72
CA LYS A 77 11.79 -8.20 0.84
C LYS A 77 12.08 -8.98 -0.44
N GLY A 78 11.06 -9.64 -1.01
CA GLY A 78 11.21 -10.35 -2.28
C GLY A 78 12.26 -11.47 -2.26
N GLN A 79 12.55 -12.08 -1.09
CA GLN A 79 13.43 -13.26 -1.00
C GLN A 79 12.99 -14.36 -1.98
N ASP A 80 11.70 -14.40 -2.27
CA ASP A 80 11.15 -15.02 -3.47
C ASP A 80 10.66 -13.95 -4.46
N ARG A 81 11.39 -13.79 -5.57
CA ARG A 81 10.99 -12.93 -6.70
C ARG A 81 9.74 -13.43 -7.45
N SER A 82 9.05 -14.46 -6.97
CA SER A 82 7.75 -14.89 -7.51
C SER A 82 6.61 -14.76 -6.50
N TRP A 83 6.94 -14.36 -5.26
CA TRP A 83 6.02 -14.20 -4.14
C TRP A 83 6.72 -13.42 -3.01
N PRO A 84 6.64 -12.07 -2.99
CA PRO A 84 7.41 -11.26 -2.03
C PRO A 84 6.94 -11.41 -0.58
N TRP A 85 5.72 -11.93 -0.37
CA TRP A 85 5.13 -12.07 0.96
C TRP A 85 5.40 -13.45 1.57
N GLY A 86 5.57 -13.53 2.89
CA GLY A 86 5.92 -14.74 3.62
C GLY A 86 4.72 -15.37 4.32
N GLU A 87 4.91 -15.68 5.60
CA GLU A 87 3.86 -16.18 6.48
C GLU A 87 2.70 -15.19 6.60
N SER A 88 1.50 -15.72 6.84
CA SER A 88 0.30 -14.93 7.07
C SER A 88 -0.27 -15.14 8.44
N THR A 89 -0.84 -14.09 9.02
CA THR A 89 -1.60 -14.14 10.28
C THR A 89 -2.94 -13.46 10.11
N VAL A 90 -3.90 -13.81 10.96
CA VAL A 90 -5.26 -13.24 10.95
C VAL A 90 -5.36 -12.22 12.09
N HIS A 91 -5.85 -11.03 11.77
CA HIS A 91 -5.92 -9.89 12.67
C HIS A 91 -7.36 -9.36 12.76
N GLY A 92 -7.75 -8.99 13.98
CA GLY A 92 -9.05 -8.39 14.27
C GLY A 92 -10.23 -9.36 14.20
N SER A 93 -11.39 -8.86 14.62
CA SER A 93 -12.71 -9.48 14.52
C SER A 93 -13.78 -8.38 14.44
N GLY A 94 -15.03 -8.72 14.12
CA GLY A 94 -16.14 -7.78 14.01
C GLY A 94 -16.22 -7.04 12.66
N TRP A 95 -15.50 -7.50 11.64
CA TRP A 95 -15.53 -6.96 10.29
C TRP A 95 -16.58 -7.62 9.38
N GLY A 96 -17.35 -8.56 9.91
CA GLY A 96 -18.43 -9.24 9.19
C GLY A 96 -19.46 -8.24 8.66
N GLY A 97 -19.77 -8.32 7.36
CA GLY A 97 -20.71 -7.41 6.71
C GLY A 97 -20.17 -6.00 6.42
N VAL A 98 -18.96 -5.65 6.86
CA VAL A 98 -18.31 -4.40 6.48
C VAL A 98 -17.93 -4.45 5.00
N ASP A 99 -18.37 -3.44 4.24
CA ASP A 99 -17.97 -3.22 2.85
C ASP A 99 -16.45 -2.96 2.80
N PRO A 100 -15.66 -3.78 2.09
CA PRO A 100 -14.22 -3.59 2.01
C PRO A 100 -13.82 -2.21 1.46
N ARG A 101 -14.68 -1.58 0.64
CA ARG A 101 -14.41 -0.25 0.08
C ARG A 101 -14.42 0.87 1.10
N THR A 102 -14.93 0.65 2.31
CA THR A 102 -14.93 1.66 3.38
C THR A 102 -13.72 1.52 4.31
N VAL A 103 -12.81 0.58 4.05
CA VAL A 103 -11.63 0.32 4.86
C VAL A 103 -10.39 0.90 4.19
N TYR A 104 -9.53 1.53 4.99
CA TYR A 104 -8.27 2.12 4.56
C TYR A 104 -7.16 1.77 5.56
N PHE A 105 -5.92 1.75 5.07
CA PHE A 105 -4.71 1.62 5.87
C PHE A 105 -3.82 2.81 5.63
N ALA A 106 -3.48 3.55 6.68
CA ALA A 106 -2.72 4.79 6.60
C ALA A 106 -2.07 5.09 7.95
N ASP A 107 -0.89 5.70 7.95
CA ASP A 107 -0.21 6.12 9.19
C ASP A 107 -0.74 7.49 9.60
N LEU A 108 -1.55 7.60 10.65
CA LEU A 108 -2.21 8.84 11.04
C LEU A 108 -1.40 9.67 12.05
N ASP A 109 -0.55 9.04 12.86
CA ASP A 109 0.25 9.69 13.91
C ASP A 109 1.76 9.78 13.61
N GLY A 110 2.23 9.16 12.54
CA GLY A 110 3.56 9.35 11.96
C GLY A 110 4.64 8.48 12.60
N GLU A 111 4.26 7.38 13.24
CA GLU A 111 5.11 6.42 13.92
C GLU A 111 5.68 5.34 12.99
N GLY A 112 5.28 5.33 11.72
CA GLY A 112 5.78 4.41 10.70
C GLY A 112 4.99 3.12 10.59
N HIS A 113 3.90 2.98 11.35
CA HIS A 113 2.99 1.85 11.26
C HIS A 113 1.68 2.25 10.55
N LYS A 114 1.04 1.32 9.83
CA LYS A 114 -0.29 1.59 9.27
C LYS A 114 -1.38 1.42 10.33
N ASP A 115 -2.14 2.49 10.52
CA ASP A 115 -3.40 2.46 11.23
C ASP A 115 -4.50 1.89 10.36
N LEU A 116 -5.57 1.46 11.04
CA LEU A 116 -6.78 0.99 10.40
C LEU A 116 -7.84 2.08 10.46
N VAL A 117 -8.45 2.40 9.33
CA VAL A 117 -9.52 3.39 9.23
C VAL A 117 -10.73 2.78 8.54
N GLN A 118 -11.91 3.06 9.06
CA GLN A 118 -13.18 2.65 8.49
C GLN A 118 -14.11 3.86 8.36
N LEU A 119 -14.58 4.15 7.15
CA LEU A 119 -15.73 5.04 6.96
C LEU A 119 -16.99 4.35 7.49
N SER A 120 -17.59 4.92 8.53
CA SER A 120 -18.73 4.35 9.26
C SER A 120 -19.81 5.42 9.48
N GLY A 121 -20.77 5.46 8.56
CA GLY A 121 -21.84 6.45 8.57
C GLY A 121 -21.31 7.83 8.17
N ASP A 122 -21.40 8.80 9.07
CA ASP A 122 -21.00 10.19 8.82
C ASP A 122 -19.54 10.52 9.23
N SER A 123 -18.85 9.55 9.84
CA SER A 123 -17.50 9.74 10.41
C SER A 123 -16.59 8.56 10.10
N PHE A 124 -15.30 8.70 10.35
CA PHE A 124 -14.37 7.58 10.38
C PHE A 124 -14.26 7.01 11.79
N ARG A 125 -14.20 5.68 11.88
CA ARG A 125 -13.69 4.95 13.04
C ARG A 125 -12.24 4.58 12.71
N ALA A 126 -11.30 4.96 13.56
CA ALA A 126 -9.87 4.74 13.33
C ALA A 126 -9.23 4.07 14.54
N TRP A 127 -8.19 3.26 14.31
CA TRP A 127 -7.44 2.55 15.34
C TRP A 127 -5.96 2.73 15.07
N TYR A 128 -5.24 3.28 16.06
CA TYR A 128 -3.79 3.33 15.97
C TYR A 128 -3.16 1.95 16.00
N HIS A 129 -2.04 1.78 15.32
CA HIS A 129 -1.18 0.62 15.46
C HIS A 129 -0.38 0.71 16.77
N ASN A 130 -0.69 -0.13 17.75
CA ASN A 130 -0.09 -0.04 19.09
C ASN A 130 1.37 -0.56 19.22
N GLY A 131 2.06 -0.79 18.10
CA GLY A 131 3.43 -1.33 18.05
C GLY A 131 3.54 -2.84 18.33
N ALA A 132 2.42 -3.57 18.39
CA ALA A 132 2.48 -5.02 18.56
C ALA A 132 3.23 -5.71 17.41
N SER A 133 3.97 -6.76 17.75
CA SER A 133 4.71 -7.55 16.75
C SER A 133 3.77 -8.29 15.79
N PHE A 134 4.28 -8.57 14.59
CA PHE A 134 3.59 -9.39 13.58
C PHE A 134 3.07 -10.69 14.19
N GLY A 135 1.78 -10.96 13.98
CA GLY A 135 1.05 -12.11 14.55
C GLY A 135 0.10 -11.79 15.71
N SER A 136 0.16 -10.58 16.28
CA SER A 136 -0.88 -10.07 17.18
C SER A 136 -1.73 -9.01 16.50
N ASN A 137 -3.00 -8.84 16.89
CA ASN A 137 -3.81 -7.72 16.41
C ASN A 137 -3.35 -6.39 17.06
N PRO A 138 -2.82 -5.42 16.29
CA PRO A 138 -2.34 -4.15 16.86
C PRO A 138 -3.47 -3.13 17.04
N TRP A 139 -4.60 -3.29 16.34
CA TRP A 139 -5.71 -2.34 16.33
C TRP A 139 -6.72 -2.69 17.43
N THR A 140 -6.42 -2.29 18.67
CA THR A 140 -7.19 -2.69 19.85
C THR A 140 -8.08 -1.60 20.44
N GLY A 141 -7.79 -0.32 20.19
CA GLY A 141 -8.59 0.81 20.67
C GLY A 141 -8.95 1.73 19.52
N ASP A 142 -10.23 2.09 19.39
CA ASP A 142 -10.69 3.01 18.36
C ASP A 142 -11.00 4.41 18.88
N PHE A 143 -11.00 5.35 17.95
CA PHE A 143 -11.53 6.69 18.13
C PHE A 143 -12.35 7.09 16.90
N ARG A 144 -13.10 8.20 17.04
CA ARG A 144 -13.82 8.81 15.92
C ARG A 144 -13.08 10.03 15.43
N THR A 145 -13.04 10.19 14.12
CA THR A 145 -12.45 11.36 13.47
C THR A 145 -13.23 11.75 12.22
N GLY A 146 -13.14 13.03 11.87
CA GLY A 146 -13.92 13.63 10.78
C GLY A 146 -15.43 13.69 11.06
N GLY A 147 -16.16 14.25 10.10
CA GLY A 147 -17.62 14.38 10.11
C GLY A 147 -18.11 14.89 8.75
N GLY A 148 -19.41 14.71 8.45
CA GLY A 148 -19.99 15.12 7.17
C GLY A 148 -19.70 14.18 6.01
N TRP A 149 -19.38 12.91 6.29
CA TRP A 149 -19.05 11.90 5.28
C TRP A 149 -20.25 11.05 4.82
N SER A 150 -21.44 11.31 5.37
CA SER A 150 -22.65 10.58 5.00
C SER A 150 -22.97 10.73 3.50
N GLY A 151 -23.18 9.60 2.82
CA GLY A 151 -23.52 9.57 1.40
C GLY A 151 -22.35 9.82 0.44
N HIS A 152 -21.13 10.03 0.95
CA HIS A 152 -19.95 10.10 0.11
C HIS A 152 -19.53 8.73 -0.42
N ASP A 153 -19.08 8.69 -1.68
CA ASP A 153 -18.53 7.48 -2.29
C ASP A 153 -17.20 7.12 -1.60
N PRO A 154 -17.09 5.96 -0.92
CA PRO A 154 -15.86 5.55 -0.26
C PRO A 154 -14.67 5.42 -1.22
N SER A 155 -14.93 5.08 -2.49
CA SER A 155 -13.84 5.01 -3.46
C SER A 155 -13.28 6.36 -3.88
N ALA A 156 -13.94 7.46 -3.49
CA ALA A 156 -13.56 8.85 -3.71
C ALA A 156 -12.90 9.49 -2.48
N ILE A 157 -12.36 8.67 -1.57
CA ILE A 157 -11.68 9.09 -0.35
C ILE A 157 -10.32 8.38 -0.31
N TRP A 158 -9.27 9.12 0.03
CA TRP A 158 -7.92 8.59 0.14
C TRP A 158 -7.22 9.15 1.36
N PHE A 159 -6.26 8.36 1.85
CA PHE A 159 -5.33 8.76 2.89
C PHE A 159 -3.91 8.64 2.33
N ALA A 160 -3.15 9.74 2.34
CA ALA A 160 -1.77 9.78 1.86
C ALA A 160 -1.05 11.00 2.44
N ASP A 161 0.24 10.90 2.70
CA ASP A 161 1.05 12.04 3.12
C ASP A 161 1.27 12.98 1.93
N ILE A 162 0.66 14.17 1.95
CA ILE A 162 0.78 15.17 0.88
C ILE A 162 1.78 16.25 1.26
N ASP A 163 1.95 16.56 2.54
CA ASP A 163 2.81 17.67 2.99
C ASP A 163 4.21 17.25 3.45
N GLY A 164 4.48 15.96 3.53
CA GLY A 164 5.76 15.36 3.86
C GLY A 164 6.06 15.35 5.36
N ASP A 165 5.04 15.47 6.22
CA ASP A 165 5.21 15.40 7.67
C ASP A 165 5.21 13.96 8.22
N ARG A 166 5.10 12.98 7.32
CA ARG A 166 5.01 11.52 7.53
C ARG A 166 3.68 11.04 8.09
N LYS A 167 2.65 11.90 8.08
CA LYS A 167 1.30 11.55 8.49
C LYS A 167 0.39 11.60 7.29
N ALA A 168 -0.52 10.64 7.22
CA ALA A 168 -1.50 10.62 6.16
C ALA A 168 -2.48 11.78 6.33
N ASP A 169 -2.58 12.56 5.27
CA ASP A 169 -3.63 13.54 5.07
C ASP A 169 -4.86 12.90 4.46
N LEU A 170 -5.99 13.61 4.47
CA LEU A 170 -7.24 13.15 3.89
C LEU A 170 -7.53 13.87 2.56
N ILE A 171 -7.85 13.11 1.54
CA ILE A 171 -8.21 13.60 0.21
C ILE A 171 -9.60 13.09 -0.17
N GLN A 172 -10.39 13.94 -0.82
CA GLN A 172 -11.74 13.61 -1.26
C GLN A 172 -12.02 14.14 -2.66
N ARG A 173 -12.69 13.35 -3.49
CA ARG A 173 -13.38 13.85 -4.68
C ARG A 173 -14.82 14.19 -4.33
N SER A 174 -15.18 15.46 -4.44
CA SER A 174 -16.50 15.99 -4.13
C SER A 174 -17.09 16.66 -5.37
N GLY A 175 -17.93 15.93 -6.11
CA GLY A 175 -18.41 16.39 -7.41
C GLY A 175 -17.27 16.60 -8.39
N ASP A 176 -17.10 17.84 -8.86
CA ASP A 176 -16.09 18.20 -9.86
C ASP A 176 -14.70 18.53 -9.27
N VAL A 177 -14.57 18.55 -7.95
CA VAL A 177 -13.34 18.98 -7.30
C VAL A 177 -12.65 17.86 -6.51
N LEU A 178 -11.33 17.92 -6.46
CA LEU A 178 -10.55 17.28 -5.40
C LEU A 178 -10.37 18.26 -4.25
N ARG A 179 -10.52 17.76 -3.03
CA ARG A 179 -10.35 18.49 -1.76
C ARG A 179 -9.28 17.80 -0.94
N TYR A 180 -8.44 18.60 -0.30
CA TYR A 180 -7.37 18.18 0.60
C TYR A 180 -7.66 18.70 2.00
N PHE A 181 -7.51 17.83 2.99
CA PHE A 181 -7.69 18.10 4.40
C PHE A 181 -6.40 17.69 5.11
N ARG A 182 -5.58 18.68 5.50
CA ARG A 182 -4.36 18.43 6.25
C ARG A 182 -4.65 17.78 7.60
N ASN A 183 -3.88 16.75 7.96
CA ASN A 183 -3.85 16.18 9.29
C ASN A 183 -3.16 17.17 10.26
N LEU A 184 -3.85 17.58 11.32
CA LEU A 184 -3.34 18.61 12.24
C LEU A 184 -2.51 18.05 13.40
N GLY A 185 -2.29 16.74 13.47
CA GLY A 185 -1.58 16.16 14.59
C GLY A 185 -1.45 14.65 14.50
N ASP A 186 -2.53 13.94 14.77
CA ASP A 186 -2.57 12.48 14.97
C ASP A 186 -3.79 11.85 14.29
N GLY A 187 -4.33 12.49 13.25
CA GLY A 187 -5.52 12.03 12.53
C GLY A 187 -6.83 12.22 13.28
N LYS A 188 -6.86 12.85 14.46
CA LYS A 188 -8.12 13.21 15.17
C LYS A 188 -8.73 14.52 14.70
N SER A 189 -7.98 15.37 14.01
CA SER A 189 -8.43 16.69 13.59
C SER A 189 -7.83 17.06 12.23
N TRP A 190 -8.66 17.72 11.42
CA TRP A 190 -8.35 18.04 10.04
C TRP A 190 -8.48 19.54 9.81
N ALA A 191 -7.59 20.12 9.00
CA ALA A 191 -7.73 21.50 8.56
C ALA A 191 -9.00 21.70 7.73
N ALA A 192 -9.44 22.96 7.60
CA ALA A 192 -10.45 23.30 6.61
C ALA A 192 -10.00 22.86 5.20
N PRO A 193 -10.88 22.27 4.38
CA PRO A 193 -10.47 21.76 3.09
C PRO A 193 -10.03 22.88 2.16
N VAL A 194 -8.99 22.59 1.38
CA VAL A 194 -8.62 23.40 0.22
C VAL A 194 -8.93 22.64 -1.06
N THR A 195 -9.36 23.36 -2.09
CA THR A 195 -9.62 22.78 -3.42
C THR A 195 -8.32 22.66 -4.18
N VAL A 196 -8.09 21.48 -4.72
CA VAL A 196 -6.77 21.06 -5.20
C VAL A 196 -6.80 20.47 -6.61
N GLY A 197 -7.99 20.35 -7.17
CA GLY A 197 -8.20 19.98 -8.55
C GLY A 197 -9.63 20.30 -8.96
N TYR A 198 -9.83 20.54 -10.25
CA TYR A 198 -11.11 20.80 -10.90
C TYR A 198 -11.27 19.86 -12.11
N GLY A 199 -12.49 19.68 -12.62
CA GLY A 199 -12.78 18.83 -13.77
C GLY A 199 -12.99 17.35 -13.45
N TYR A 200 -13.11 16.97 -12.17
CA TYR A 200 -13.19 15.58 -11.72
C TYR A 200 -14.61 14.97 -11.74
N GLY A 201 -15.61 15.70 -12.25
CA GLY A 201 -17.02 15.29 -12.19
C GLY A 201 -17.30 13.99 -12.94
N GLY A 202 -16.58 13.73 -14.03
CA GLY A 202 -16.67 12.51 -14.84
C GLY A 202 -15.61 11.45 -14.54
N HIS A 203 -14.69 11.71 -13.63
CA HIS A 203 -13.56 10.83 -13.38
C HIS A 203 -13.99 9.63 -12.51
N ASN A 204 -13.52 8.43 -12.86
CA ASN A 204 -13.70 7.25 -12.02
C ASN A 204 -12.72 7.35 -10.84
N PRO A 205 -13.18 7.47 -9.59
CA PRO A 205 -12.28 7.66 -8.46
C PRO A 205 -11.41 6.42 -8.21
N ARG A 206 -11.84 5.22 -8.59
CA ARG A 206 -10.98 4.02 -8.54
C ARG A 206 -9.78 4.10 -9.47
N ALA A 207 -9.77 5.05 -10.38
CA ALA A 207 -8.69 5.30 -11.33
C ALA A 207 -7.80 6.49 -10.94
N ILE A 208 -7.90 6.94 -9.67
CA ILE A 208 -7.07 7.97 -9.06
C ILE A 208 -6.39 7.34 -7.85
N TRP A 209 -5.08 7.51 -7.74
CA TRP A 209 -4.27 7.02 -6.63
C TRP A 209 -3.35 8.12 -6.12
N PHE A 210 -2.92 7.96 -4.88
CA PHE A 210 -1.91 8.80 -4.25
C PHE A 210 -0.83 7.92 -3.65
N ALA A 211 0.40 8.06 -4.11
CA ALA A 211 1.54 7.30 -3.61
C ALA A 211 2.85 8.05 -3.91
N ASP A 212 3.84 7.90 -3.03
CA ASP A 212 5.18 8.44 -3.28
C ASP A 212 5.90 7.56 -4.31
N LEU A 213 6.01 8.04 -5.54
CA LEU A 213 6.69 7.36 -6.64
C LEU A 213 8.16 7.76 -6.75
N ASN A 214 8.56 8.87 -6.13
CA ASN A 214 9.86 9.48 -6.38
C ASN A 214 10.84 9.29 -5.20
N GLY A 215 10.32 8.99 -4.01
CA GLY A 215 11.05 8.73 -2.76
C GLY A 215 11.32 9.99 -1.93
N ASP A 216 10.57 11.07 -2.15
CA ASP A 216 10.68 12.32 -1.37
C ASP A 216 9.71 12.41 -0.20
N GLN A 217 9.01 11.31 0.10
CA GLN A 217 8.05 11.14 1.19
C GLN A 217 6.78 11.96 0.99
N ARG A 218 6.51 12.42 -0.22
CA ARG A 218 5.27 13.09 -0.57
C ARG A 218 4.56 12.30 -1.65
N ALA A 219 3.28 12.04 -1.45
CA ALA A 219 2.52 11.31 -2.43
C ALA A 219 2.25 12.15 -3.69
N GLU A 220 2.54 11.57 -4.85
CA GLU A 220 2.08 12.03 -6.15
C GLU A 220 0.61 11.70 -6.37
N ARG A 221 -0.08 12.47 -7.22
CA ARG A 221 -1.34 11.99 -7.82
C ARG A 221 -1.04 11.20 -9.07
N ILE A 222 -1.66 10.03 -9.15
CA ILE A 222 -1.60 9.13 -10.28
C ILE A 222 -3.02 8.96 -10.79
N GLU A 223 -3.21 9.06 -12.10
CA GLU A 223 -4.49 8.85 -12.74
C GLU A 223 -4.36 7.96 -13.96
N ARG A 224 -5.29 7.04 -14.17
CA ARG A 224 -5.36 6.29 -15.43
C ARG A 224 -5.85 7.19 -16.56
N PHE A 225 -5.01 7.41 -17.55
CA PHE A 225 -5.30 8.24 -18.72
C PHE A 225 -5.11 7.42 -20.01
N GLY A 226 -6.23 6.97 -20.59
CA GLY A 226 -6.20 6.12 -21.77
C GLY A 226 -5.55 4.75 -21.49
N ASP A 227 -4.40 4.50 -22.13
CA ASP A 227 -3.60 3.29 -21.91
C ASP A 227 -2.38 3.50 -20.98
N GLN A 228 -2.20 4.72 -20.45
CA GLN A 228 -1.07 5.11 -19.59
C GLN A 228 -1.56 5.57 -18.22
N PHE A 229 -0.60 5.89 -17.35
CA PHE A 229 -0.82 6.67 -16.14
C PHE A 229 -0.31 8.10 -16.34
N MET A 230 -1.17 9.07 -16.06
CA MET A 230 -0.80 10.47 -15.89
C MET A 230 -0.37 10.67 -14.44
N VAL A 231 0.87 11.10 -14.23
CA VAL A 231 1.42 11.40 -12.91
C VAL A 231 1.60 12.89 -12.77
N ALA A 232 1.16 13.44 -11.64
CA ALA A 232 1.34 14.82 -11.27
C ALA A 232 2.25 14.88 -10.03
N PRO A 233 3.53 15.28 -10.19
CA PRO A 233 4.55 15.32 -9.12
C PRO A 233 4.17 16.18 -7.92
N ASN A 234 4.47 15.75 -6.70
CA ASN A 234 4.29 16.58 -5.50
C ASN A 234 5.56 17.36 -5.15
N THR A 235 5.66 18.62 -5.60
CA THR A 235 6.90 19.41 -5.47
C THR A 235 6.89 20.45 -4.35
N THR A 236 5.76 20.69 -3.67
CA THR A 236 5.65 21.80 -2.69
C THR A 236 4.99 21.44 -1.36
N GLY A 237 4.67 20.16 -1.10
CA GLY A 237 4.25 19.72 0.23
C GLY A 237 3.00 20.41 0.78
N GLY A 238 1.99 20.68 -0.06
CA GLY A 238 0.67 21.16 0.37
C GLY A 238 0.60 22.56 1.02
N GLY A 239 1.74 23.23 1.30
CA GLY A 239 1.82 24.52 1.98
C GLY A 239 1.38 25.71 1.12
N GLY A 240 0.08 25.84 0.83
CA GLY A 240 -0.50 26.99 0.10
C GLY A 240 -1.51 26.65 -0.99
N GLY A 241 -1.89 25.38 -1.13
CA GLY A 241 -2.63 24.84 -2.28
C GLY A 241 -1.91 23.60 -2.81
N TRP A 242 -2.57 22.80 -3.66
CA TRP A 242 -1.98 21.50 -4.01
C TRP A 242 -0.71 21.62 -4.86
N PRO A 243 0.32 20.84 -4.52
CA PRO A 243 1.60 20.77 -5.21
C PRO A 243 1.52 19.86 -6.45
N TYR A 244 1.12 20.34 -7.62
CA TYR A 244 1.31 19.55 -8.85
C TYR A 244 2.38 20.19 -9.73
N GLY A 245 3.55 19.55 -9.82
CA GLY A 245 4.57 19.85 -10.80
C GLY A 245 4.10 19.54 -12.23
N THR A 246 5.00 19.71 -13.20
CA THR A 246 4.71 19.35 -14.60
C THR A 246 4.31 17.89 -14.71
N VAL A 247 3.12 17.64 -15.23
CA VAL A 247 2.59 16.28 -15.41
C VAL A 247 3.44 15.50 -16.42
N TYR A 248 3.56 14.20 -16.21
CA TYR A 248 4.17 13.28 -17.16
C TYR A 248 3.33 12.01 -17.30
N PHE A 249 3.57 11.27 -18.38
CA PHE A 249 2.88 10.00 -18.65
C PHE A 249 3.85 8.84 -18.56
N THR A 250 3.43 7.76 -17.92
CA THR A 250 4.25 6.55 -17.76
C THR A 250 3.39 5.29 -17.83
N GLY A 251 4.03 4.17 -18.12
CA GLY A 251 3.35 2.92 -18.45
C GLY A 251 2.67 2.96 -19.83
N ALA A 252 2.20 1.78 -20.26
CA ALA A 252 1.42 1.58 -21.48
C ALA A 252 0.63 0.26 -21.36
N GLY A 253 -0.43 0.10 -22.17
CA GLY A 253 -1.24 -1.13 -22.19
C GLY A 253 -2.22 -1.28 -21.02
N TRP A 254 -2.53 -0.20 -20.28
CA TRP A 254 -3.47 -0.22 -19.16
C TRP A 254 -4.93 0.04 -19.61
N SER A 255 -5.18 0.09 -20.92
CA SER A 255 -6.53 0.19 -21.48
C SER A 255 -7.34 -1.08 -21.15
N GLY A 256 -8.60 -0.93 -20.73
CA GLY A 256 -9.49 -2.05 -20.39
C GLY A 256 -9.24 -2.77 -19.05
N HIS A 257 -8.16 -2.48 -18.34
CA HIS A 257 -7.92 -3.04 -17.00
C HIS A 257 -8.84 -2.42 -15.94
N ASP A 258 -9.33 -3.25 -15.01
CA ASP A 258 -10.15 -2.79 -13.88
C ASP A 258 -9.28 -1.96 -12.93
N PRO A 259 -9.57 -0.65 -12.74
CA PRO A 259 -8.80 0.18 -11.82
C PRO A 259 -8.87 -0.30 -10.37
N SER A 260 -9.96 -0.99 -9.97
CA SER A 260 -10.03 -1.59 -8.64
C SER A 260 -8.98 -2.67 -8.40
N ALA A 261 -8.37 -3.21 -9.46
CA ALA A 261 -7.35 -4.26 -9.42
C ALA A 261 -5.91 -3.71 -9.62
N ILE A 262 -5.71 -2.41 -9.41
CA ILE A 262 -4.43 -1.71 -9.53
C ILE A 262 -4.14 -0.97 -8.22
N TRP A 263 -2.91 -1.10 -7.71
CA TRP A 263 -2.45 -0.45 -6.49
C TRP A 263 -1.04 0.11 -6.67
N PHE A 264 -0.68 1.05 -5.79
CA PHE A 264 0.66 1.60 -5.69
C PHE A 264 1.11 1.50 -4.23
N ALA A 265 2.21 0.80 -3.98
CA ALA A 265 2.78 0.60 -2.65
C ALA A 265 4.23 0.13 -2.76
N ASP A 266 5.08 0.44 -1.78
CA ASP A 266 6.48 0.01 -1.79
C ASP A 266 6.59 -1.49 -1.45
N ILE A 267 6.69 -2.33 -2.47
CA ILE A 267 6.84 -3.78 -2.30
C ILE A 267 8.32 -4.15 -2.14
N THR A 268 9.22 -3.37 -2.74
CA THR A 268 10.66 -3.66 -2.77
C THR A 268 11.43 -3.15 -1.53
N GLY A 269 10.87 -2.19 -0.80
CA GLY A 269 11.48 -1.52 0.34
C GLY A 269 12.55 -0.51 -0.07
N ASP A 270 12.38 0.15 -1.22
CA ASP A 270 13.28 1.20 -1.72
C ASP A 270 12.74 2.62 -1.50
N ASN A 271 11.66 2.75 -0.73
CA ASN A 271 10.90 3.95 -0.44
C ASN A 271 10.25 4.58 -1.68
N ARG A 272 10.01 3.79 -2.73
CA ARG A 272 9.22 4.20 -3.88
C ARG A 272 8.09 3.23 -4.10
N ALA A 273 6.90 3.75 -4.32
CA ALA A 273 5.76 2.93 -4.60
C ALA A 273 5.95 2.19 -5.93
N ASP A 274 5.83 0.87 -5.86
CA ASP A 274 5.75 -0.04 -6.98
C ASP A 274 4.31 -0.11 -7.48
N LEU A 275 4.14 -0.48 -8.74
CA LEU A 275 2.82 -0.75 -9.31
C LEU A 275 2.44 -2.22 -9.04
N VAL A 276 1.26 -2.47 -8.50
CA VAL A 276 0.72 -3.82 -8.31
C VAL A 276 -0.55 -3.97 -9.13
N HIS A 277 -0.72 -5.12 -9.78
CA HIS A 277 -1.89 -5.40 -10.60
C HIS A 277 -2.30 -6.86 -10.54
N LYS A 278 -3.60 -7.06 -10.33
CA LYS A 278 -4.26 -8.37 -10.41
C LYS A 278 -4.92 -8.52 -11.78
N SER A 279 -4.42 -9.45 -12.58
CA SER A 279 -4.97 -9.79 -13.90
C SER A 279 -5.49 -11.23 -13.91
N GLY A 280 -6.82 -11.37 -13.84
CA GLY A 280 -7.46 -12.68 -13.75
C GLY A 280 -6.99 -13.46 -12.52
N ASP A 281 -6.27 -14.56 -12.77
CA ASP A 281 -5.74 -15.45 -11.74
C ASP A 281 -4.35 -15.08 -11.22
N ALA A 282 -3.68 -14.09 -11.82
CA ALA A 282 -2.33 -13.68 -11.46
C ALA A 282 -2.33 -12.34 -10.70
N LEU A 283 -1.48 -12.23 -9.68
CA LEU A 283 -1.04 -10.96 -9.13
C LEU A 283 0.39 -10.72 -9.58
N LYS A 284 0.72 -9.48 -9.94
CA LYS A 284 2.08 -9.06 -10.30
C LYS A 284 2.38 -7.72 -9.65
N TYR A 285 3.62 -7.52 -9.25
CA TYR A 285 4.14 -6.19 -8.95
C TYR A 285 5.20 -5.80 -9.98
N PHE A 286 5.35 -4.52 -10.24
CA PHE A 286 6.25 -3.95 -11.22
C PHE A 286 7.15 -2.97 -10.45
N PRO A 287 8.39 -3.39 -10.14
CA PRO A 287 9.34 -2.58 -9.38
C PRO A 287 9.51 -1.18 -9.98
N ASN A 288 9.43 -0.14 -9.16
CA ASN A 288 9.76 1.22 -9.56
C ASN A 288 11.27 1.40 -9.47
N ASN A 289 11.97 1.37 -10.61
CA ASN A 289 13.43 1.46 -10.64
C ASN A 289 13.96 2.90 -10.40
N GLY A 290 13.10 3.82 -9.97
CA GLY A 290 13.37 5.24 -10.00
C GLY A 290 13.44 5.80 -11.42
N SER A 291 13.76 7.09 -11.49
CA SER A 291 13.88 7.78 -12.77
C SER A 291 15.29 7.73 -13.33
N GLY A 292 15.42 7.24 -14.57
CA GLY A 292 16.28 7.93 -15.52
C GLY A 292 15.45 9.08 -16.09
N SER A 293 15.95 10.31 -16.08
CA SER A 293 15.30 11.53 -16.63
C SER A 293 14.12 12.16 -15.87
N GLY A 294 13.97 11.92 -14.56
CA GLY A 294 13.02 12.66 -13.73
C GLY A 294 11.56 12.15 -13.74
N HIS A 295 11.27 11.05 -14.44
CA HIS A 295 9.96 10.38 -14.46
C HIS A 295 10.04 8.95 -13.94
N THR A 296 8.99 8.49 -13.27
CA THR A 296 8.86 7.10 -12.81
C THR A 296 8.79 6.12 -13.98
N SER A 297 9.53 5.02 -13.87
CA SER A 297 9.45 3.89 -14.80
C SER A 297 9.43 2.57 -14.04
N TRP A 298 8.53 1.67 -14.43
CA TRP A 298 8.44 0.36 -13.81
C TRP A 298 9.18 -0.71 -14.62
N ALA A 299 9.86 -1.60 -13.91
CA ALA A 299 10.52 -2.77 -14.47
C ALA A 299 9.49 -3.78 -15.03
N ALA A 300 10.02 -4.83 -15.65
CA ALA A 300 9.19 -5.97 -16.04
C ALA A 300 8.43 -6.55 -14.84
N GLY A 301 7.15 -6.87 -15.06
CA GLY A 301 6.28 -7.41 -14.03
C GLY A 301 6.82 -8.70 -13.43
N VAL A 302 6.91 -8.71 -12.11
CA VAL A 302 7.36 -9.81 -11.29
C VAL A 302 6.13 -10.59 -10.81
N GLY A 303 6.10 -11.90 -11.06
CA GLY A 303 5.00 -12.76 -10.63
C GLY A 303 4.84 -12.67 -9.10
N ALA A 304 3.60 -12.61 -8.63
CA ALA A 304 3.27 -12.56 -7.22
C ALA A 304 2.15 -13.59 -6.93
N GLY A 305 2.36 -14.83 -7.38
CA GLY A 305 1.45 -15.96 -7.18
C GLY A 305 0.26 -16.06 -8.15
N SER A 306 -0.45 -17.18 -8.03
CA SER A 306 -1.67 -17.52 -8.79
C SER A 306 -2.84 -17.83 -7.83
N GLY A 307 -4.05 -18.15 -8.32
CA GLY A 307 -5.22 -18.42 -7.48
C GLY A 307 -6.07 -17.19 -7.13
N TRP A 308 -5.84 -16.07 -7.81
CA TRP A 308 -6.51 -14.81 -7.57
C TRP A 308 -7.88 -14.71 -8.25
N SER A 309 -8.30 -15.68 -9.06
CA SER A 309 -9.50 -15.56 -9.90
C SER A 309 -10.78 -15.26 -9.11
N ALA A 310 -10.91 -15.79 -7.89
CA ALA A 310 -12.09 -15.61 -7.04
C ALA A 310 -11.99 -14.46 -6.03
N VAL A 311 -10.85 -13.75 -6.00
CA VAL A 311 -10.61 -12.66 -5.06
C VAL A 311 -11.22 -11.38 -5.60
N ASP A 312 -12.11 -10.74 -4.82
CA ASP A 312 -12.57 -9.38 -5.10
C ASP A 312 -11.43 -8.41 -4.77
N PRO A 313 -10.88 -7.67 -5.76
CA PRO A 313 -9.78 -6.76 -5.50
C PRO A 313 -10.16 -5.61 -4.54
N LYS A 314 -11.44 -5.30 -4.36
CA LYS A 314 -11.89 -4.28 -3.40
C LYS A 314 -11.57 -4.62 -1.95
N GLY A 315 -11.34 -5.89 -1.64
CA GLY A 315 -10.92 -6.36 -0.32
C GLY A 315 -9.43 -6.66 -0.20
N ILE A 316 -8.62 -6.21 -1.16
CA ILE A 316 -7.16 -6.31 -1.14
C ILE A 316 -6.54 -4.94 -0.90
N TYR A 317 -5.57 -4.90 0.00
CA TYR A 317 -4.83 -3.70 0.37
C TYR A 317 -3.34 -4.02 0.45
N PHE A 318 -2.53 -2.98 0.38
CA PHE A 318 -1.11 -3.01 0.63
C PHE A 318 -0.84 -2.03 1.76
N ALA A 319 -0.43 -2.55 2.93
CA ALA A 319 -0.33 -1.81 4.18
C ALA A 319 1.12 -1.74 4.63
#